data_AF-A0A180FSN6-F1
#
_entry.id   AF-A0A180FSN6-F1
#
_cell.length_a   1.000
_cell.length_b   1.000
_cell.length_c   1.000
_cell.angle_alpha   90.00
_cell.angle_beta   90.00
_cell.angle_gamma   90.00
#
_symmetry.space_group_name_H-M   'P 1'
#
loop_
_entity.id
_entity.type
_entity.pdbx_description
1 polymer ?
#
loop_
_entity_poly.entity_id
_entity_poly.type
_entity_poly.pdbx_seq_one_letter_code
_entity_poly.pdbx_strand_id
1 'polypeptide(L)'
;MKRAAGRIVIMPGCGVREHNIARMEAETGAKEFHTSARTLIQSRMEYRNEHVHTGNSNTLSEFEREETERGIVERCVKTMRGRNQRER
;
A
#
# COMPACT_ATOMS: atom_id res chain seq x y z
N MET A 1 -11.41 -14.21 9.37
CA MET A 1 -10.83 -15.58 9.28
C MET A 1 -11.76 -16.68 9.78
N LYS A 2 -12.29 -16.60 11.01
CA LYS A 2 -13.09 -17.66 11.66
C LYS A 2 -14.14 -18.34 10.76
N ARG A 3 -15.01 -17.58 10.07
CA ARG A 3 -16.07 -18.13 9.20
C ARG A 3 -15.55 -18.75 7.90
N ALA A 4 -14.44 -18.24 7.37
CA ALA A 4 -13.82 -18.78 6.16
C ALA A 4 -13.28 -20.20 6.42
N ALA A 5 -12.82 -20.49 7.64
CA ALA A 5 -12.34 -21.80 8.08
C ALA A 5 -11.33 -22.41 7.09
N GLY A 6 -10.44 -21.58 6.52
CA GLY A 6 -9.42 -21.99 5.54
C GLY A 6 -9.94 -22.32 4.14
N ARG A 7 -11.26 -22.28 3.88
CA ARG A 7 -11.85 -22.63 2.57
C ARG A 7 -11.68 -21.54 1.52
N ILE A 8 -11.54 -20.29 1.96
CA ILE A 8 -11.29 -19.12 1.12
C ILE A 8 -10.26 -18.23 1.82
N VAL A 9 -9.36 -17.64 1.03
CA VAL A 9 -8.43 -16.62 1.51
C VAL A 9 -9.19 -15.32 1.70
N ILE A 10 -9.04 -14.70 2.88
CA ILE A 10 -9.51 -13.34 3.14
C ILE A 10 -8.28 -12.43 3.14
N MET A 11 -8.22 -11.50 2.18
CA MET A 11 -7.06 -10.64 1.96
C MET A 11 -7.42 -9.18 2.27
N PRO A 12 -7.00 -8.61 3.42
CA PRO A 12 -7.22 -7.20 3.72
C PRO A 12 -6.47 -6.30 2.73
N GLY A 13 -7.12 -5.22 2.26
CA GLY A 13 -6.58 -4.37 1.19
C GLY A 13 -6.72 -2.85 1.33
N CYS A 14 -7.60 -2.34 2.19
CA CYS A 14 -7.87 -0.91 2.29
C CYS A 14 -6.95 -0.23 3.31
N GLY A 15 -5.82 0.31 2.84
CA GLY A 15 -4.90 1.10 3.68
C GLY A 15 -3.80 0.28 4.38
N VAL A 16 -3.50 -0.92 3.90
CA VAL A 16 -2.38 -1.72 4.43
C VAL A 16 -1.05 -1.01 4.13
N ARG A 17 -0.23 -0.80 5.17
CA ARG A 17 1.07 -0.13 5.14
C ARG A 17 2.06 -0.85 6.06
N GLU A 18 3.34 -0.53 5.94
CA GLU A 18 4.43 -1.18 6.68
C GLU A 18 4.27 -1.09 8.21
N HIS A 19 3.61 -0.03 8.70
CA HIS A 19 3.43 0.23 10.13
C HIS A 19 2.21 -0.50 10.73
N ASN A 20 1.24 -0.94 9.91
CA ASN A 20 0.00 -1.53 10.40
C ASN A 20 -0.17 -3.02 10.06
N ILE A 21 0.56 -3.54 9.07
CA ILE A 21 0.41 -4.92 8.59
C ILE A 21 0.62 -5.96 9.70
N ALA A 22 1.60 -5.75 10.58
CA ALA A 22 1.87 -6.64 11.71
C ALA A 22 0.75 -6.66 12.75
N ARG A 23 0.09 -5.50 12.98
CA ARG A 23 -1.05 -5.41 13.88
C ARG A 23 -2.26 -6.11 13.28
N MET A 24 -2.55 -5.84 12.00
CA MET A 24 -3.66 -6.46 11.28
C MET A 24 -3.53 -7.98 11.23
N GLU A 25 -2.33 -8.52 10.99
CA GLU A 25 -2.08 -9.95 11.08
C GLU A 25 -2.45 -10.49 12.47
N ALA A 26 -1.93 -9.89 13.54
CA ALA A 26 -2.14 -10.36 14.90
C ALA A 26 -3.62 -10.31 15.31
N GLU A 27 -4.34 -9.25 14.93
CA GLU A 27 -5.74 -9.05 15.30
C GLU A 27 -6.70 -9.92 14.47
N THR A 28 -6.39 -10.13 13.19
CA THR A 28 -7.33 -10.79 12.26
C THR A 28 -6.97 -12.24 11.96
N GLY A 29 -5.70 -12.62 12.08
CA GLY A 29 -5.14 -13.88 11.59
C GLY A 29 -4.91 -13.92 10.08
N ALA A 30 -4.95 -12.78 9.38
CA ALA A 30 -4.70 -12.72 7.94
C ALA A 30 -3.26 -13.10 7.58
N LYS A 31 -3.10 -13.87 6.51
CA LYS A 31 -1.79 -14.32 6.01
C LYS A 31 -1.40 -13.72 4.66
N GLU A 32 -2.36 -13.13 3.98
CA GLU A 32 -2.18 -12.44 2.70
C GLU A 32 -2.75 -11.03 2.80
N PHE A 33 -2.09 -10.08 2.15
CA PHE A 33 -2.43 -8.66 2.21
C PHE A 33 -2.29 -8.01 0.84
N HIS A 34 -3.19 -7.07 0.56
CA HIS A 34 -3.13 -6.22 -0.62
C HIS A 34 -2.73 -4.80 -0.20
N THR A 35 -1.74 -4.23 -0.88
CA THR A 35 -1.33 -2.84 -0.66
C THR A 35 -0.96 -2.20 -1.99
N SER A 36 -1.30 -0.92 -2.15
CA SER A 36 -0.89 -0.14 -3.32
C SER A 36 0.59 0.25 -3.25
N ALA A 37 1.16 0.36 -2.04
CA ALA A 37 2.54 0.77 -1.78
C ALA A 37 3.00 2.02 -2.56
N ARG A 38 2.07 2.97 -2.78
CA ARG A 38 2.32 4.16 -3.60
C ARG A 38 2.96 5.30 -2.82
N THR A 39 3.75 6.10 -3.55
CA THR A 39 4.22 7.44 -3.22
C THR A 39 3.83 8.43 -4.31
N LEU A 40 3.84 9.72 -3.99
CA LEU A 40 3.59 10.79 -4.94
C LEU A 40 4.88 11.24 -5.61
N ILE A 41 4.88 11.33 -6.94
CA ILE A 41 6.01 11.74 -7.77
C ILE A 41 5.61 12.98 -8.57
N GLN A 42 6.45 14.02 -8.49
CA GLN A 42 6.29 15.23 -9.29
C GLN A 42 6.70 15.00 -10.74
N SER A 43 6.01 15.64 -11.66
CA SER A 43 6.30 15.65 -13.09
C SER A 43 7.64 16.33 -13.37
N ARG A 44 8.32 15.90 -14.43
CA ARG A 44 9.56 16.51 -14.92
C ARG A 44 9.31 17.65 -15.92
N MET A 45 8.06 18.04 -16.14
CA MET A 45 7.73 19.18 -17.00
C MET A 45 8.37 20.46 -16.45
N GLU A 46 9.16 21.12 -17.29
CA GLU A 46 9.86 22.37 -16.98
C GLU A 46 8.92 23.58 -17.04
N TYR A 47 7.96 23.56 -17.97
CA TYR A 47 6.88 24.54 -18.04
C TYR A 47 5.57 23.94 -17.54
N ARG A 48 4.86 24.69 -16.68
CA ARG A 48 3.58 24.29 -16.08
C ARG A 48 2.58 25.43 -16.18
N ASN A 49 1.40 25.13 -16.71
CA ASN A 49 0.27 26.06 -16.69
C ASN A 49 -0.71 25.64 -15.59
N GLU A 50 -0.62 26.29 -14.44
CA GLU A 50 -1.45 25.99 -13.25
C GLU A 50 -2.93 26.41 -13.42
N HIS A 51 -3.29 27.08 -14.51
CA HIS A 51 -4.66 27.53 -14.77
C HIS A 51 -5.51 26.55 -15.59
N VAL A 52 -4.90 25.45 -16.05
CA VAL A 52 -5.59 24.42 -16.85
C VAL A 52 -5.63 23.12 -16.06
N HIS A 53 -6.81 22.53 -16.02
CA HIS A 53 -7.04 21.22 -15.42
C HIS A 53 -7.77 20.33 -16.43
N THR A 54 -7.13 19.25 -16.83
CA THR A 54 -7.62 18.19 -17.73
C THR A 54 -8.43 17.13 -16.98
N GLY A 55 -8.64 17.29 -15.67
CA GLY A 55 -9.40 16.38 -14.81
C GLY A 55 -10.13 17.10 -13.66
N ASN A 56 -10.56 16.33 -12.64
CA ASN A 56 -11.16 16.90 -11.44
C ASN A 56 -10.10 17.70 -10.66
N SER A 57 -10.32 19.00 -10.46
CA SER A 57 -9.40 19.90 -9.74
C SER A 57 -9.22 19.55 -8.25
N ASN A 58 -10.06 18.68 -7.68
CA ASN A 58 -10.01 18.31 -6.25
C ASN A 58 -9.18 17.05 -5.93
N THR A 59 -8.50 16.43 -6.89
CA THR A 59 -7.73 15.20 -6.65
C THR A 59 -6.23 15.45 -6.59
N LEU A 60 -5.52 15.23 -7.71
CA LEU A 60 -4.08 15.37 -7.84
C LEU A 60 -3.82 16.45 -8.88
N SER A 61 -2.74 17.21 -8.71
CA SER A 61 -2.27 18.07 -9.79
C SER A 61 -1.93 17.21 -11.01
N GLU A 62 -2.11 17.75 -12.21
CA GLU A 62 -1.73 17.07 -13.46
C GLU A 62 -0.23 16.80 -13.54
N PHE A 63 0.51 17.55 -12.74
CA PHE A 63 1.94 17.43 -12.59
C PHE A 63 2.33 16.48 -11.45
N GLU A 64 1.39 15.69 -10.93
CA GLU A 64 1.61 14.70 -9.87
C GLU A 64 1.13 13.33 -10.34
N ARG A 65 1.91 12.29 -10.01
CA ARG A 65 1.57 10.90 -10.32
C ARG A 65 1.84 10.03 -9.11
N GLU A 66 0.99 9.05 -8.88
CA GLU A 66 1.28 8.01 -7.89
C GLU A 66 2.07 6.88 -8.54
N GLU A 67 3.18 6.50 -7.92
CA GLU A 67 3.98 5.35 -8.34
C GLU A 67 4.23 4.41 -7.17
N THR A 68 4.27 3.10 -7.44
CA THR A 68 4.67 2.11 -6.45
C THR A 68 6.12 2.31 -6.05
N GLU A 69 6.38 2.52 -4.75
CA GLU A 69 7.71 2.80 -4.22
C GLU A 69 8.36 1.50 -3.71
N ARG A 70 9.56 1.20 -4.21
CA ARG A 70 10.31 0.00 -3.84
C ARG A 70 10.52 -0.11 -2.32
N GLY A 71 10.88 0.97 -1.65
CA GLY A 71 11.16 0.98 -0.22
C GLY A 71 9.93 0.64 0.63
N ILE A 72 8.74 1.17 0.31
CA ILE A 72 7.49 0.77 0.97
C ILE A 72 7.29 -0.74 0.82
N VAL A 73 7.46 -1.29 -0.38
CA VAL A 73 7.31 -2.73 -0.63
C VAL A 73 8.30 -3.54 0.20
N GLU A 74 9.58 -3.16 0.21
CA GLU A 74 10.63 -3.82 0.99
C GLU A 74 10.34 -3.78 2.49
N ARG A 75 9.86 -2.64 3.02
CA ARG A 75 9.46 -2.53 4.43
C ARG A 75 8.28 -3.41 4.76
N CYS A 76 7.22 -3.44 3.93
CA CYS A 76 6.09 -4.34 4.11
C CYS A 76 6.54 -5.82 4.14
N VAL A 77 7.36 -6.23 3.17
CA VAL A 77 7.89 -7.60 3.08
C VAL A 77 8.78 -7.92 4.30
N LYS A 78 9.64 -6.99 4.74
CA LYS A 78 10.50 -7.17 5.91
C LYS A 78 9.68 -7.34 7.18
N THR A 79 8.62 -6.53 7.37
CA THR A 79 7.72 -6.64 8.53
C THR A 79 7.04 -8.01 8.57
N MET A 80 6.58 -8.52 7.43
CA MET A 80 5.98 -9.86 7.34
C MET A 80 7.00 -10.99 7.55
N ARG A 81 8.19 -10.91 6.94
CA ARG A 81 9.22 -11.97 7.01
C ARG A 81 9.95 -12.02 8.34
N GLY A 82 10.21 -10.88 8.99
CA GLY A 82 10.96 -10.76 10.24
C GLY A 82 10.29 -11.37 11.48
N ARG A 83 9.14 -12.04 11.31
CA ARG A 83 8.45 -12.82 12.35
C ARG A 83 8.42 -14.32 12.06
N ASN A 84 8.48 -14.76 10.80
CA ASN A 84 8.59 -16.18 10.43
C ASN A 84 9.90 -16.85 10.91
N GLN A 85 10.90 -16.06 11.35
CA GLN A 85 12.17 -16.55 11.91
C GLN A 85 12.22 -16.54 13.45
N ARG A 86 11.22 -15.98 14.14
CA ARG A 86 11.15 -15.97 15.62
C ARG A 86 10.31 -17.10 16.20
N GLU A 87 9.65 -17.87 15.35
CA GLU A 87 8.81 -19.01 15.70
C GLU A 87 9.36 -20.35 15.13
N ARG A 88 10.66 -20.39 14.80
CA ARG A 88 11.39 -21.61 14.41
C ARG A 88 12.59 -21.83 15.32
#